data_AF-A0A924P8J3-F1
#
_entry.id   AF-A0A924P8J3-F1
#
_cell.length_a   1.000
_cell.length_b   1.000
_cell.length_c   1.000
_cell.angle_alpha   90.00
_cell.angle_beta   90.00
_cell.angle_gamma   90.00
#
_symmetry.space_group_name_H-M   'P 1'
#
loop_
_entity.id
_entity.type
_entity.pdbx_description
1 polymer ?
#
loop_
_entity_poly.entity_id
_entity_poly.type
_entity_poly.pdbx_seq_one_letter_code
_entity_poly.pdbx_strand_id
1 'polypeptide(L)'
;MSKVVIAGATGFVGRELSRAICGQHHVIGLTRSANFPTEPSVHEWRRADLFSMKDARAALQGADYAFYLVHSMMPSARLTQGEFQDFDLIAADHFARAASEQGVKQIIYLGGLIPQVKEISKHLESRLEVENTLGTYGVPLTTLRAGLVVGAKGSSFQLLEKLIQRLPVLVCPAWTQTKTQPIALTDIIQLLKFCLGNPQVFAQSFDVGSPDVLSYREMMEKTAQKLGLKRHFIRVPFFSPGLSRAWVTTVTGAPKELVFPLIESLAHPMVARDHALEKMAGIQTQGIDQALTEAVQGNPGTRAPRAFRGRTKNPDHDVRSVQRLPLSGGKTAEWTAKEYLQWLPKFMPWIIRVDLKPDGIAEFVLRGTQLRLLILQLSSEMSTSDRQIFYVRGGVLAKQSHRGRVEFMEALQGTCVLSALHEFRPRLPWLIYYHTQAKVHLYVMKSFARYLSRLPDAHVSRP
;
A
#
# COMPACT_ATOMS: atom_id res chain seq x y z
N MET A 1 26.29 10.83 -12.61
CA MET A 1 25.52 10.69 -11.36
C MET A 1 24.29 9.85 -11.68
N SER A 2 24.07 8.72 -11.00
CA SER A 2 22.87 7.90 -11.27
C SER A 2 21.60 8.62 -10.84
N LYS A 3 20.50 8.40 -11.57
CA LYS A 3 19.18 8.94 -11.25
C LYS A 3 18.39 7.95 -10.40
N VAL A 4 17.99 8.39 -9.20
CA VAL A 4 17.34 7.53 -8.22
C VAL A 4 15.95 8.05 -7.92
N VAL A 5 14.93 7.27 -8.26
CA VAL A 5 13.53 7.60 -7.93
C VAL A 5 13.18 7.06 -6.55
N ILE A 6 12.52 7.87 -5.72
CA ILE A 6 12.03 7.46 -4.40
C ILE A 6 10.50 7.61 -4.35
N ALA A 7 9.79 6.50 -4.51
CA ALA A 7 8.37 6.41 -4.20
C ALA A 7 8.20 6.44 -2.68
N GLY A 8 7.53 7.46 -2.15
CA GLY A 8 7.47 7.70 -0.70
C GLY A 8 8.54 8.66 -0.17
N ALA A 9 9.21 9.44 -1.03
CA ALA A 9 10.23 10.45 -0.67
C ALA A 9 9.77 11.45 0.41
N THR A 10 8.47 11.71 0.49
CA THR A 10 7.90 12.63 1.49
C THR A 10 7.71 12.02 2.88
N GLY A 11 7.86 10.71 3.01
CA GLY A 11 7.68 9.92 4.23
C GLY A 11 8.88 9.97 5.18
N PHE A 12 8.77 9.29 6.31
CA PHE A 12 9.78 9.26 7.36
C PHE A 12 11.13 8.73 6.85
N VAL A 13 11.14 7.48 6.34
CA VAL A 13 12.35 6.86 5.79
C VAL A 13 12.80 7.57 4.51
N GLY A 14 11.86 7.89 3.60
CA GLY A 14 12.19 8.48 2.30
C GLY A 14 12.92 9.83 2.38
N ARG A 15 12.61 10.66 3.38
CA ARG A 15 13.31 11.94 3.60
C ARG A 15 14.74 11.74 4.06
N GLU A 16 14.96 10.89 5.05
CA GLU A 16 16.32 10.61 5.52
C GLU A 16 17.15 9.91 4.45
N LEU A 17 16.54 8.99 3.69
CA LEU A 17 17.18 8.36 2.55
C LEU A 17 17.63 9.38 1.51
N SER A 18 16.74 10.33 1.15
CA SER A 18 17.05 11.41 0.20
C SER A 18 18.28 12.20 0.66
N ARG A 19 18.33 12.61 1.94
CA ARG A 19 19.49 13.33 2.51
C ARG A 19 20.78 12.51 2.46
N ALA A 20 20.67 11.21 2.73
CA ALA A 20 21.83 10.35 2.84
C ALA A 20 22.45 9.99 1.47
N ILE A 21 21.72 10.20 0.36
CA ILE A 21 22.20 9.88 -1.00
C ILE A 21 22.31 11.10 -1.93
N CYS A 22 21.77 12.26 -1.58
CA CYS A 22 21.72 13.41 -2.48
C CYS A 22 23.10 13.97 -2.87
N GLY A 23 24.14 13.74 -2.07
CA GLY A 23 25.50 14.12 -2.44
C GLY A 23 26.14 13.25 -3.53
N GLN A 24 25.59 12.06 -3.79
CA GLN A 24 26.17 11.05 -4.70
C GLN A 24 25.24 10.68 -5.87
N HIS A 25 23.93 10.93 -5.71
CA HIS A 25 22.89 10.57 -6.68
C HIS A 25 21.93 11.72 -6.98
N HIS A 26 21.43 11.77 -8.20
CA HIS A 26 20.37 12.72 -8.58
C HIS A 26 19.03 12.15 -8.10
N VAL A 27 18.53 12.70 -6.99
CA VAL A 27 17.32 12.21 -6.31
C VAL A 27 16.05 12.79 -6.94
N ILE A 28 15.17 11.91 -7.40
CA ILE A 28 13.85 12.21 -7.93
C ILE A 28 12.80 11.74 -6.92
N GLY A 29 12.11 12.67 -6.26
CA GLY A 29 11.07 12.37 -5.28
C GLY A 29 9.69 12.27 -5.93
N LEU A 30 8.92 11.22 -5.60
CA LEU A 30 7.53 11.12 -6.04
C LEU A 30 6.56 11.69 -5.01
N THR A 31 5.57 12.45 -5.48
CA THR A 31 4.50 13.02 -4.65
C THR A 31 3.16 13.01 -5.36
N ARG A 32 2.06 12.84 -4.60
CA ARG A 32 0.69 13.02 -5.12
C ARG A 32 0.23 14.48 -5.11
N SER A 33 0.94 15.34 -4.37
CA SER A 33 0.56 16.74 -4.18
C SER A 33 0.80 17.54 -5.45
N ALA A 34 -0.14 18.43 -5.80
CA ALA A 34 0.09 19.46 -6.82
C ALA A 34 1.10 20.52 -6.36
N ASN A 35 1.18 20.75 -5.04
CA ASN A 35 2.18 21.63 -4.44
C ASN A 35 3.40 20.80 -4.06
N PHE A 36 4.51 20.99 -4.78
CA PHE A 36 5.72 20.22 -4.54
C PHE A 36 6.33 20.55 -3.17
N PRO A 37 6.78 19.54 -2.42
CA PRO A 37 7.48 19.76 -1.15
C PRO A 37 8.79 20.52 -1.36
N THR A 38 9.10 21.44 -0.45
CA THR A 38 10.45 22.00 -0.33
C THR A 38 11.29 21.03 0.51
N GLU A 39 12.20 20.31 -0.13
CA GLU A 39 13.17 19.42 0.54
C GLU A 39 14.49 19.51 -0.25
N PRO A 40 15.53 20.17 0.28
CA PRO A 40 16.78 20.42 -0.45
C PRO A 40 17.52 19.16 -0.90
N SER A 41 17.27 18.03 -0.23
CA SER A 41 17.86 16.73 -0.58
C SER A 41 17.19 16.04 -1.78
N VAL A 42 16.13 16.63 -2.33
CA VAL A 42 15.45 16.13 -3.54
C VAL A 42 15.70 17.12 -4.68
N HIS A 43 16.34 16.64 -5.74
CA HIS A 43 16.74 17.47 -6.87
C HIS A 43 15.58 17.72 -7.83
N GLU A 44 14.69 16.75 -7.98
CA GLU A 44 13.53 16.82 -8.86
C GLU A 44 12.30 16.23 -8.15
N TRP A 45 11.16 16.92 -8.22
CA TRP A 45 9.87 16.38 -7.78
C TRP A 45 9.00 16.02 -8.99
N ARG A 46 8.50 14.78 -9.00
CA ARG A 46 7.52 14.32 -9.99
C ARG A 46 6.17 14.06 -9.33
N ARG A 47 5.11 14.59 -9.94
CA ARG A 47 3.74 14.26 -9.54
C ARG A 47 3.39 12.87 -10.06
N ALA A 48 3.01 11.97 -9.17
CA ALA A 48 2.61 10.61 -9.55
C ALA A 48 1.52 10.06 -8.63
N ASP A 49 0.39 9.63 -9.20
CA ASP A 49 -0.52 8.68 -8.54
C ASP A 49 -0.21 7.27 -9.03
N LEU A 50 0.35 6.41 -8.17
CA LEU A 50 0.76 5.04 -8.55
C LEU A 50 -0.43 4.14 -8.91
N PHE A 51 -1.67 4.55 -8.65
CA PHE A 51 -2.83 3.88 -9.21
C PHE A 51 -3.06 4.17 -10.70
N SER A 52 -2.33 5.12 -11.30
CA SER A 52 -2.35 5.44 -12.72
C SER A 52 -1.09 4.90 -13.37
N MET A 53 -1.23 3.88 -14.23
CA MET A 53 -0.11 3.34 -15.00
C MET A 53 0.61 4.43 -15.81
N LYS A 54 -0.14 5.40 -16.38
CA LYS A 54 0.44 6.54 -17.10
C LYS A 54 1.33 7.40 -16.21
N ASP A 55 0.91 7.66 -14.98
CA ASP A 55 1.68 8.45 -14.02
C ASP A 55 2.91 7.65 -13.56
N ALA A 56 2.78 6.34 -13.33
CA ALA A 56 3.89 5.47 -12.96
C ALA A 56 5.00 5.44 -14.04
N ARG A 57 4.62 5.34 -15.33
CA ARG A 57 5.55 5.45 -16.47
C ARG A 57 6.32 6.77 -16.46
N ALA A 58 5.59 7.88 -16.39
CA ALA A 58 6.19 9.21 -16.36
C ALA A 58 7.09 9.41 -15.12
N ALA A 59 6.71 8.84 -13.98
CA ALA A 59 7.47 8.92 -12.74
C ALA A 59 8.86 8.29 -12.85
N LEU A 60 8.96 7.14 -13.53
CA LEU A 60 10.19 6.34 -13.63
C LEU A 60 11.02 6.66 -14.88
N GLN A 61 10.56 7.56 -15.75
CA GLN A 61 11.24 7.90 -16.99
C GLN A 61 12.69 8.34 -16.74
N GLY A 62 13.64 7.62 -17.36
CA GLY A 62 15.07 7.89 -17.28
C GLY A 62 15.70 7.63 -15.91
N ALA A 63 15.06 6.86 -15.03
CA ALA A 63 15.63 6.45 -13.74
C ALA A 63 16.56 5.24 -13.89
N ASP A 64 17.69 5.23 -13.18
CA ASP A 64 18.57 4.06 -13.09
C ASP A 64 18.08 3.07 -12.03
N TYR A 65 17.70 3.59 -10.85
CA TYR A 65 17.31 2.80 -9.69
C TYR A 65 16.07 3.39 -9.03
N ALA A 66 15.28 2.56 -8.35
CA ALA A 66 14.06 3.02 -7.72
C ALA A 66 13.83 2.42 -6.32
N PHE A 67 13.58 3.27 -5.34
CA PHE A 67 13.13 2.86 -4.00
C PHE A 67 11.60 2.87 -3.93
N TYR A 68 11.01 1.76 -3.48
CA TYR A 68 9.59 1.64 -3.19
C TYR A 68 9.35 1.67 -1.68
N LEU A 69 8.92 2.81 -1.14
CA LEU A 69 8.65 3.03 0.29
C LEU A 69 7.17 3.35 0.54
N VAL A 70 6.29 3.00 -0.40
CA VAL A 70 4.85 3.31 -0.34
C VAL A 70 4.13 2.23 0.46
N HIS A 71 3.17 2.68 1.26
CA HIS A 71 2.20 1.83 1.93
C HIS A 71 0.84 2.53 1.99
N SER A 72 -0.18 1.89 1.42
CA SER A 72 -1.49 2.47 1.11
C SER A 72 -2.53 2.18 2.18
N MET A 73 -2.15 2.27 3.47
CA MET A 73 -3.09 2.05 4.58
C MET A 73 -4.14 3.15 4.70
N MET A 74 -3.86 4.36 4.20
CA MET A 74 -4.78 5.50 4.32
C MET A 74 -5.69 5.61 3.09
N PRO A 75 -6.99 5.95 3.27
CA PRO A 75 -7.91 6.18 2.17
C PRO A 75 -7.36 7.21 1.17
N SER A 76 -7.56 6.94 -0.13
CA SER A 76 -6.96 7.72 -1.22
C SER A 76 -7.96 8.57 -2.00
N ALA A 77 -9.26 8.30 -1.86
CA ALA A 77 -10.37 8.98 -2.55
C ALA A 77 -11.50 9.37 -1.57
N ARG A 78 -12.46 10.21 -2.01
CA ARG A 78 -13.54 10.71 -1.12
C ARG A 78 -14.38 9.55 -0.59
N LEU A 79 -14.60 8.55 -1.43
CA LEU A 79 -15.03 7.22 -1.05
C LEU A 79 -13.97 6.22 -1.53
N THR A 80 -13.49 5.40 -0.61
CA THR A 80 -12.59 4.28 -0.90
C THR A 80 -13.33 2.99 -0.54
N GLN A 81 -13.47 2.08 -1.49
CA GLN A 81 -14.18 0.81 -1.34
C GLN A 81 -13.26 -0.35 -1.73
N GLY A 82 -12.89 -1.20 -0.80
CA GLY A 82 -11.94 -2.30 -1.04
C GLY A 82 -11.04 -2.49 0.16
N GLU A 83 -10.21 -3.53 0.10
CA GLU A 83 -9.25 -3.86 1.15
C GLU A 83 -7.90 -3.16 0.88
N PHE A 84 -7.20 -2.71 1.92
CA PHE A 84 -5.90 -2.01 1.78
C PHE A 84 -4.87 -2.84 1.00
N GLN A 85 -4.90 -4.17 1.14
CA GLN A 85 -4.02 -5.10 0.43
C GLN A 85 -4.18 -4.99 -1.09
N ASP A 86 -5.41 -4.84 -1.60
CA ASP A 86 -5.65 -4.74 -3.03
C ASP A 86 -5.21 -3.37 -3.58
N PHE A 87 -5.28 -2.32 -2.77
CA PHE A 87 -4.73 -1.01 -3.14
C PHE A 87 -3.21 -1.02 -3.22
N ASP A 88 -2.54 -1.65 -2.24
CA ASP A 88 -1.08 -1.80 -2.26
C ASP A 88 -0.61 -2.64 -3.46
N LEU A 89 -1.36 -3.70 -3.77
CA LEU A 89 -1.08 -4.58 -4.91
C LEU A 89 -1.15 -3.84 -6.25
N ILE A 90 -2.19 -3.03 -6.51
CA ILE A 90 -2.26 -2.20 -7.73
C ILE A 90 -1.10 -1.22 -7.84
N ALA A 91 -0.78 -0.52 -6.75
CA ALA A 91 0.27 0.48 -6.77
C ALA A 91 1.66 -0.15 -7.02
N ALA A 92 1.91 -1.32 -6.42
CA ALA A 92 3.13 -2.09 -6.62
C ALA A 92 3.23 -2.61 -8.06
N ASP A 93 2.14 -3.16 -8.59
CA ASP A 93 2.09 -3.70 -9.96
C ASP A 93 2.38 -2.64 -11.01
N HIS A 94 1.68 -1.49 -10.95
CA HIS A 94 1.93 -0.38 -11.86
C HIS A 94 3.37 0.14 -11.77
N PHE A 95 3.92 0.21 -10.55
CA PHE A 95 5.30 0.64 -10.36
C PHE A 95 6.29 -0.35 -10.96
N ALA A 96 6.09 -1.66 -10.73
CA ALA A 96 6.97 -2.71 -11.22
C ALA A 96 6.94 -2.82 -12.76
N ARG A 97 5.75 -2.77 -13.36
CA ARG A 97 5.59 -2.71 -14.82
C ARG A 97 6.27 -1.47 -15.40
N ALA A 98 6.03 -0.30 -14.81
CA ALA A 98 6.63 0.95 -15.28
C ALA A 98 8.16 0.93 -15.10
N ALA A 99 8.69 0.33 -14.04
CA ALA A 99 10.11 0.16 -13.84
C ALA A 99 10.73 -0.69 -14.96
N SER A 100 10.08 -1.81 -15.31
CA SER A 100 10.48 -2.68 -16.42
C SER A 100 10.45 -1.93 -17.76
N GLU A 101 9.34 -1.26 -18.08
CA GLU A 101 9.18 -0.50 -19.33
C GLU A 101 10.17 0.67 -19.47
N GLN A 102 10.59 1.29 -18.35
CA GLN A 102 11.54 2.39 -18.34
C GLN A 102 13.00 1.94 -18.19
N GLY A 103 13.27 0.63 -18.15
CA GLY A 103 14.63 0.09 -18.06
C GLY A 103 15.33 0.35 -16.73
N VAL A 104 14.58 0.44 -15.63
CA VAL A 104 15.13 0.55 -14.28
C VAL A 104 15.97 -0.70 -13.97
N LYS A 105 17.18 -0.50 -13.44
CA LYS A 105 18.16 -1.57 -13.21
C LYS A 105 17.95 -2.32 -11.89
N GLN A 106 17.28 -1.69 -10.93
CA GLN A 106 16.99 -2.29 -9.62
C GLN A 106 15.80 -1.60 -8.96
N ILE A 107 14.92 -2.39 -8.34
CA ILE A 107 13.94 -1.91 -7.37
C ILE A 107 14.43 -2.28 -5.97
N ILE A 108 14.39 -1.34 -5.03
CA ILE A 108 14.70 -1.59 -3.62
C ILE A 108 13.43 -1.37 -2.80
N TYR A 109 12.98 -2.41 -2.11
CA TYR A 109 11.75 -2.40 -1.33
C TYR A 109 12.06 -2.47 0.16
N LEU A 110 11.51 -1.53 0.94
CA LEU A 110 11.45 -1.65 2.39
C LEU A 110 10.11 -2.30 2.76
N GLY A 111 10.14 -3.61 3.03
CA GLY A 111 9.04 -4.50 3.34
C GLY A 111 8.71 -4.59 4.83
N GLY A 112 8.08 -5.69 5.24
CA GLY A 112 7.87 -6.05 6.64
C GLY A 112 8.43 -7.45 6.91
N LEU A 113 8.83 -7.73 8.15
CA LEU A 113 9.24 -9.09 8.54
C LEU A 113 8.12 -10.10 8.29
N ILE A 114 8.47 -11.24 7.70
CA ILE A 114 7.53 -12.33 7.39
C ILE A 114 7.84 -13.50 8.32
N PRO A 115 7.02 -13.72 9.36
CA PRO A 115 7.26 -14.79 10.33
C PRO A 115 7.06 -16.17 9.70
N GLN A 116 7.86 -17.14 10.14
CA GLN A 116 7.74 -18.55 9.74
C GLN A 116 6.62 -19.26 10.52
N VAL A 117 5.38 -18.82 10.29
CA VAL A 117 4.17 -19.40 10.91
C VAL A 117 3.17 -19.80 9.82
N LYS A 118 2.25 -20.72 10.16
CA LYS A 118 1.26 -21.25 9.20
C LYS A 118 0.30 -20.18 8.66
N GLU A 119 -0.11 -19.26 9.52
CA GLU A 119 -1.04 -18.17 9.18
C GLU A 119 -0.45 -16.85 9.65
N ILE A 120 -0.38 -15.88 8.76
CA ILE A 120 0.08 -14.52 9.03
C ILE A 120 -1.09 -13.54 8.88
N SER A 121 -1.04 -12.42 9.60
CA SER A 121 -2.09 -11.39 9.47
C SER A 121 -2.19 -10.86 8.02
N LYS A 122 -3.38 -10.40 7.62
CA LYS A 122 -3.63 -9.76 6.31
C LYS A 122 -2.65 -8.62 6.00
N HIS A 123 -2.20 -7.90 7.03
CA HIS A 123 -1.19 -6.86 6.87
C HIS A 123 0.13 -7.43 6.35
N LEU A 124 0.60 -8.54 6.90
CA LEU A 124 1.83 -9.20 6.48
C LEU A 124 1.67 -9.90 5.13
N GLU A 125 0.51 -10.52 4.87
CA GLU A 125 0.18 -11.06 3.54
C GLU A 125 0.30 -9.99 2.46
N SER A 126 -0.29 -8.81 2.69
CA SER A 126 -0.18 -7.65 1.80
C SER A 126 1.27 -7.24 1.53
N ARG A 127 2.14 -7.23 2.55
CA ARG A 127 3.57 -6.89 2.38
C ARG A 127 4.30 -7.92 1.52
N LEU A 128 3.99 -9.20 1.70
CA LEU A 128 4.54 -10.29 0.89
C LEU A 128 4.02 -10.25 -0.55
N GLU A 129 2.73 -9.96 -0.75
CA GLU A 129 2.13 -9.78 -2.08
C GLU A 129 2.80 -8.62 -2.84
N VAL A 130 3.06 -7.50 -2.17
CA VAL A 130 3.81 -6.37 -2.75
C VAL A 130 5.23 -6.78 -3.13
N GLU A 131 5.94 -7.48 -2.23
CA GLU A 131 7.29 -7.98 -2.52
C GLU A 131 7.30 -8.85 -3.78
N ASN A 132 6.43 -9.85 -3.85
CA ASN A 132 6.34 -10.74 -5.00
C ASN A 132 6.00 -9.99 -6.29
N THR A 133 5.08 -9.03 -6.21
CA THR A 133 4.63 -8.23 -7.35
C THR A 133 5.75 -7.34 -7.89
N LEU A 134 6.50 -6.67 -7.01
CA LEU A 134 7.63 -5.83 -7.42
C LEU A 134 8.72 -6.62 -8.17
N GLY A 135 8.89 -7.90 -7.85
CA GLY A 135 9.87 -8.79 -8.49
C GLY A 135 9.38 -9.50 -9.76
N THR A 136 8.13 -9.28 -10.20
CA THR A 136 7.51 -10.10 -11.27
C THR A 136 7.95 -9.70 -12.69
N TYR A 137 8.29 -8.43 -12.93
CA TYR A 137 8.47 -7.89 -14.30
C TYR A 137 9.94 -7.78 -14.75
N GLY A 138 10.81 -8.65 -14.24
CA GLY A 138 12.20 -8.80 -14.71
C GLY A 138 13.21 -7.77 -14.19
N VAL A 139 12.77 -6.73 -13.48
CA VAL A 139 13.68 -5.82 -12.77
C VAL A 139 14.17 -6.48 -11.48
N PRO A 140 15.48 -6.60 -11.23
CA PRO A 140 15.99 -7.18 -9.99
C PRO A 140 15.45 -6.44 -8.76
N LEU A 141 14.80 -7.19 -7.87
CA LEU A 141 14.27 -6.68 -6.61
C LEU A 141 15.24 -6.99 -5.46
N THR A 142 15.59 -5.97 -4.68
CA THR A 142 16.23 -6.15 -3.37
C THR A 142 15.24 -5.76 -2.29
N THR A 143 14.90 -6.68 -1.39
CA THR A 143 13.95 -6.41 -0.31
C THR A 143 14.65 -6.40 1.05
N LEU A 144 14.41 -5.35 1.82
CA LEU A 144 14.75 -5.29 3.25
C LEU A 144 13.46 -5.46 4.04
N ARG A 145 13.34 -6.56 4.76
CA ARG A 145 12.22 -6.86 5.65
C ARG A 145 12.56 -6.42 7.06
N ALA A 146 11.97 -5.30 7.47
CA ALA A 146 12.20 -4.73 8.79
C ALA A 146 10.95 -4.85 9.66
N GLY A 147 11.15 -4.96 10.98
CA GLY A 147 10.11 -4.80 11.98
C GLY A 147 9.76 -3.32 12.19
N LEU A 148 9.69 -2.90 13.45
CA LEU A 148 9.49 -1.50 13.80
C LEU A 148 10.77 -0.68 13.53
N VAL A 149 10.69 0.32 12.66
CA VAL A 149 11.78 1.31 12.48
C VAL A 149 11.67 2.40 13.55
N VAL A 150 12.67 2.47 14.42
CA VAL A 150 12.73 3.39 15.57
C VAL A 150 13.34 4.72 15.13
N GLY A 151 12.61 5.81 15.39
CA GLY A 151 13.13 7.16 15.26
C GLY A 151 12.05 8.22 15.49
N ALA A 152 12.48 9.43 15.86
CA ALA A 152 11.64 10.50 16.40
C ALA A 152 10.43 10.88 15.52
N LYS A 153 10.54 10.73 14.20
CA LYS A 153 9.49 11.11 13.22
C LYS A 153 8.72 9.92 12.65
N GLY A 154 9.01 8.70 13.11
CA GLY A 154 8.34 7.48 12.68
C GLY A 154 6.93 7.35 13.27
N SER A 155 5.95 6.99 12.44
CA SER A 155 4.56 6.87 12.92
C SER A 155 4.38 5.78 13.96
N SER A 156 5.05 4.63 13.81
CA SER A 156 4.96 3.51 14.75
C SER A 156 5.59 3.85 16.10
N PHE A 157 6.77 4.49 16.10
CA PHE A 157 7.41 4.94 17.32
C PHE A 157 6.60 6.04 18.03
N GLN A 158 6.11 7.05 17.30
CA GLN A 158 5.26 8.09 17.91
C GLN A 158 3.92 7.55 18.43
N LEU A 159 3.39 6.46 17.85
CA LEU A 159 2.22 5.78 18.40
C LEU A 159 2.52 5.22 19.78
N LEU A 160 3.63 4.47 19.89
CA LEU A 160 4.14 3.89 21.13
C LEU A 160 4.42 4.97 22.19
N GLU A 161 5.17 6.00 21.81
CA GLU A 161 5.56 7.12 22.66
C GLU A 161 4.32 7.84 23.23
N LYS A 162 3.31 8.12 22.40
CA LYS A 162 2.06 8.76 22.84
C LYS A 162 1.26 7.90 23.81
N LEU A 163 1.19 6.59 23.60
CA LEU A 163 0.54 5.69 24.55
C LEU A 163 1.22 5.80 25.92
N ILE A 164 2.55 5.76 25.94
CA ILE A 164 3.35 5.84 27.17
C ILE A 164 3.20 7.19 27.84
N GLN A 165 3.24 8.30 27.09
CA GLN A 165 3.08 9.65 27.64
C GLN A 165 1.68 9.85 28.27
N ARG A 166 0.63 9.31 27.65
CA ARG A 166 -0.77 9.58 28.04
C ARG A 166 -1.32 8.63 29.10
N LEU A 167 -0.84 7.40 29.19
CA LEU A 167 -1.43 6.38 30.07
C LEU A 167 -0.52 6.11 31.27
N PRO A 168 -0.88 6.48 32.52
CA PRO A 168 -0.07 6.16 33.70
C PRO A 168 -0.07 4.65 34.02
N VAL A 169 -1.12 3.95 33.59
CA VAL A 169 -1.29 2.51 33.68
C VAL A 169 -1.51 1.95 32.27
N LEU A 170 -0.61 1.08 31.81
CA LEU A 170 -0.71 0.39 30.53
C LEU A 170 -1.21 -1.04 30.75
N VAL A 171 -2.43 -1.30 30.32
CA VAL A 171 -2.97 -2.66 30.22
C VAL A 171 -2.28 -3.36 29.05
N CYS A 172 -1.63 -4.48 29.33
CA CYS A 172 -0.78 -5.23 28.43
C CYS A 172 -1.40 -6.61 28.14
N PRO A 173 -2.19 -6.73 27.06
CA PRO A 173 -2.74 -8.03 26.65
C PRO A 173 -1.64 -9.03 26.27
N ALA A 174 -2.00 -10.30 26.10
CA ALA A 174 -1.05 -11.38 25.80
C ALA A 174 -0.10 -11.09 24.62
N TRP A 175 -0.56 -10.44 23.55
CA TRP A 175 0.26 -10.08 22.38
C TRP A 175 1.43 -9.15 22.72
N THR A 176 1.37 -8.41 23.83
CA THR A 176 2.49 -7.54 24.24
C THR A 176 3.73 -8.34 24.65
N GLN A 177 3.58 -9.65 24.89
CA GLN A 177 4.66 -10.58 25.19
C GLN A 177 5.29 -11.16 23.92
N THR A 178 4.67 -10.96 22.75
CA THR A 178 5.21 -11.38 21.47
C THR A 178 6.55 -10.70 21.21
N LYS A 179 7.54 -11.50 20.77
CA LYS A 179 8.90 -11.02 20.48
C LYS A 179 8.92 -10.17 19.21
N THR A 180 9.70 -9.12 19.24
CA THR A 180 9.94 -8.15 18.17
C THR A 180 11.42 -7.78 18.14
N GLN A 181 11.90 -7.43 16.95
CA GLN A 181 13.26 -7.00 16.70
C GLN A 181 13.19 -5.70 15.87
N PRO A 182 13.15 -4.54 16.55
CA PRO A 182 13.12 -3.24 15.89
C PRO A 182 14.46 -2.96 15.20
N ILE A 183 14.54 -1.92 14.37
CA ILE A 183 15.80 -1.42 13.81
C ILE A 183 15.84 0.11 13.90
N ALA A 184 17.01 0.69 14.13
CA ALA A 184 17.16 2.13 14.13
C ALA A 184 16.97 2.73 12.72
N LEU A 185 16.44 3.94 12.66
CA LEU A 185 16.35 4.69 11.40
C LEU A 185 17.73 4.86 10.74
N THR A 186 18.76 5.21 11.51
CA THR A 186 20.10 5.41 10.98
C THR A 186 20.63 4.16 10.29
N ASP A 187 20.48 3.00 10.93
CA ASP A 187 20.94 1.71 10.42
C ASP A 187 20.20 1.29 9.15
N ILE A 188 18.87 1.39 9.13
CA ILE A 188 18.09 1.03 7.94
C ILE A 188 18.46 1.92 6.75
N ILE A 189 18.78 3.20 6.97
CA ILE A 189 19.25 4.09 5.91
C ILE A 189 20.61 3.65 5.37
N GLN A 190 21.55 3.24 6.22
CA GLN A 190 22.85 2.73 5.75
C GLN A 190 22.71 1.41 4.96
N LEU A 191 21.84 0.51 5.41
CA LEU A 191 21.56 -0.75 4.69
C LEU A 191 20.89 -0.49 3.33
N LEU A 192 19.93 0.44 3.27
CA LEU A 192 19.30 0.86 2.01
C LEU A 192 20.32 1.49 1.04
N LYS A 193 21.27 2.27 1.55
CA LYS A 193 22.38 2.82 0.75
C LYS A 193 23.30 1.74 0.22
N PHE A 194 23.67 0.78 1.06
CA PHE A 194 24.52 -0.34 0.66
C PHE A 194 23.89 -1.16 -0.48
N CYS A 195 22.57 -1.28 -0.49
CA CYS A 195 21.86 -2.00 -1.54
C CYS A 195 21.83 -1.27 -2.89
N LEU A 196 21.99 0.05 -2.91
CA LEU A 196 21.79 0.89 -4.09
C LEU A 196 22.82 0.59 -5.18
N GLY A 197 22.35 -0.04 -6.26
CA GLY A 197 23.19 -0.41 -7.40
C GLY A 197 24.20 -1.51 -7.10
N ASN A 198 24.02 -2.28 -6.01
CA ASN A 198 24.92 -3.36 -5.62
C ASN A 198 24.41 -4.71 -6.19
N PRO A 199 25.11 -5.32 -7.17
CA PRO A 199 24.67 -6.57 -7.78
C PRO A 199 24.63 -7.76 -6.81
N GLN A 200 25.37 -7.72 -5.70
CA GLN A 200 25.43 -8.81 -4.73
C GLN A 200 24.10 -9.04 -4.00
N VAL A 201 23.19 -8.05 -4.01
CA VAL A 201 21.90 -8.10 -3.31
C VAL A 201 20.71 -8.16 -4.27
N PHE A 202 20.96 -8.26 -5.58
CA PHE A 202 19.92 -8.32 -6.59
C PHE A 202 19.11 -9.61 -6.45
N ALA A 203 17.79 -9.51 -6.66
CA ALA A 203 16.83 -10.61 -6.57
C ALA A 203 16.84 -11.35 -5.22
N GLN A 204 17.15 -10.64 -4.12
CA GLN A 204 17.25 -11.21 -2.78
C GLN A 204 16.42 -10.44 -1.76
N SER A 205 15.97 -11.14 -0.71
CA SER A 205 15.28 -10.56 0.44
C SER A 205 16.02 -10.85 1.74
N PHE A 206 16.23 -9.80 2.52
CA PHE A 206 16.99 -9.82 3.75
C PHE A 206 16.11 -9.37 4.91
N ASP A 207 16.11 -10.12 6.00
CA ASP A 207 15.56 -9.62 7.25
C ASP A 207 16.60 -8.73 7.91
N VAL A 208 16.15 -7.64 8.53
CA VAL A 208 17.05 -6.68 9.19
C VAL A 208 16.48 -6.26 10.53
N GLY A 209 17.35 -6.11 11.52
CA GLY A 209 16.96 -5.85 12.91
C GLY A 209 18.13 -5.36 13.76
N SER A 210 17.82 -4.82 14.94
CA SER A 210 18.81 -4.55 15.98
C SER A 210 19.36 -5.87 16.55
N PRO A 211 20.53 -5.86 17.22
CA PRO A 211 21.03 -7.07 17.88
C PRO A 211 20.11 -7.56 19.02
N ASP A 212 19.24 -6.70 19.54
CA ASP A 212 18.34 -7.00 20.65
C ASP A 212 16.99 -7.56 20.18
N VAL A 213 16.60 -8.72 20.70
CA VAL A 213 15.25 -9.28 20.59
C VAL A 213 14.50 -9.09 21.91
N LEU A 214 13.37 -8.39 21.86
CA LEU A 214 12.58 -8.02 23.04
C LEU A 214 11.08 -8.13 22.76
N SER A 215 10.27 -8.12 23.81
CA SER A 215 8.82 -8.04 23.69
C SER A 215 8.36 -6.59 23.53
N TYR A 216 7.13 -6.39 23.02
CA TYR A 216 6.52 -5.06 22.98
C TYR A 216 6.43 -4.42 24.37
N ARG A 217 6.18 -5.22 25.41
CA ARG A 217 6.19 -4.75 26.79
C ARG A 217 7.57 -4.22 27.18
N GLU A 218 8.63 -4.98 26.98
CA GLU A 218 10.00 -4.57 27.29
C GLU A 218 10.37 -3.29 26.53
N MET A 219 9.94 -3.16 25.26
CA MET A 219 10.15 -1.95 24.47
C MET A 219 9.40 -0.74 25.05
N MET A 220 8.17 -0.91 25.51
CA MET A 220 7.41 0.16 26.18
C MET A 220 8.04 0.56 27.53
N GLU A 221 8.50 -0.41 28.32
CA GLU A 221 9.19 -0.17 29.59
C GLU A 221 10.48 0.61 29.38
N LYS A 222 11.34 0.19 28.44
CA LYS A 222 12.56 0.92 28.07
C LYS A 222 12.24 2.34 27.58
N THR A 223 11.23 2.50 26.73
CA THR A 223 10.82 3.83 26.24
C THR A 223 10.33 4.73 27.38
N ALA A 224 9.56 4.20 28.35
CA ALA A 224 9.13 4.95 29.53
C ALA A 224 10.30 5.42 30.39
N GLN A 225 11.31 4.56 30.56
CA GLN A 225 12.56 4.92 31.26
C GLN A 225 13.29 6.06 30.55
N LYS A 226 13.44 6.00 29.21
CA LYS A 226 14.08 7.08 28.43
C LYS A 226 13.31 8.41 28.48
N LEU A 227 11.99 8.35 28.63
CA LEU A 227 11.14 9.53 28.83
C LEU A 227 11.14 10.05 30.28
N GLY A 228 11.79 9.37 31.22
CA GLY A 228 11.76 9.73 32.65
C GLY A 228 10.38 9.53 33.31
N LEU A 229 9.56 8.64 32.75
CA LEU A 229 8.18 8.44 33.18
C LEU A 229 8.01 7.14 33.98
N LYS A 230 7.40 7.23 35.17
CA LYS A 230 6.98 6.05 35.95
C LYS A 230 5.63 5.55 35.42
N ARG A 231 5.61 4.36 34.83
CA ARG A 231 4.40 3.73 34.25
C ARG A 231 4.18 2.34 34.85
N HIS A 232 2.92 2.02 35.12
CA HIS A 232 2.54 0.71 35.67
C HIS A 232 2.04 -0.19 34.54
N PHE A 233 2.62 -1.38 34.40
CA PHE A 233 2.26 -2.32 33.34
C PHE A 233 1.46 -3.49 33.92
N ILE A 234 0.18 -3.61 33.55
CA ILE A 234 -0.72 -4.65 34.04
C ILE A 234 -0.91 -5.70 32.96
N ARG A 235 -0.44 -6.92 33.19
CA ARG A 235 -0.63 -8.03 32.24
C ARG A 235 -2.06 -8.54 32.27
N VAL A 236 -2.64 -8.75 31.09
CA VAL A 236 -3.96 -9.35 30.90
C VAL A 236 -3.85 -10.55 29.96
N PRO A 237 -4.37 -11.74 30.34
CA PRO A 237 -4.13 -12.98 29.59
C PRO A 237 -4.92 -13.09 28.29
N PHE A 238 -5.97 -12.29 28.11
CA PHE A 238 -6.79 -12.34 26.90
C PHE A 238 -6.44 -11.23 25.92
N PHE A 239 -6.51 -11.55 24.62
CA PHE A 239 -6.45 -10.57 23.55
C PHE A 239 -7.87 -10.30 23.05
N SER A 240 -8.34 -9.05 23.18
CA SER A 240 -9.56 -8.58 22.52
C SER A 240 -9.18 -7.57 21.45
N PRO A 241 -8.96 -8.01 20.19
CA PRO A 241 -8.55 -7.12 19.09
C PRO A 241 -9.50 -5.92 18.94
N GLY A 242 -10.82 -6.14 19.07
CA GLY A 242 -11.83 -5.09 18.95
C GLY A 242 -11.68 -3.98 20.01
N LEU A 243 -11.45 -4.36 21.27
CA LEU A 243 -11.28 -3.41 22.37
C LEU A 243 -9.92 -2.68 22.27
N SER A 244 -8.84 -3.41 21.95
CA SER A 244 -7.51 -2.82 21.75
C SER A 244 -7.51 -1.80 20.60
N ARG A 245 -8.16 -2.12 19.48
CA ARG A 245 -8.33 -1.23 18.33
C ARG A 245 -9.05 0.08 18.69
N ALA A 246 -10.17 0.00 19.41
CA ALA A 246 -10.95 1.16 19.80
C ALA A 246 -10.20 2.05 20.79
N TRP A 247 -9.59 1.46 21.83
CA TRP A 247 -8.87 2.20 22.86
C TRP A 247 -7.61 2.90 22.31
N VAL A 248 -6.78 2.20 21.53
CA VAL A 248 -5.54 2.77 20.97
C VAL A 248 -5.85 3.95 20.05
N THR A 249 -6.88 3.83 19.21
CA THR A 249 -7.34 4.93 18.32
C THR A 249 -7.70 6.17 19.16
N THR A 250 -8.51 6.01 20.21
CA THR A 250 -8.96 7.10 21.07
C THR A 250 -7.81 7.76 21.83
N VAL A 251 -6.93 6.97 22.43
CA VAL A 251 -5.83 7.48 23.26
C VAL A 251 -4.75 8.16 22.42
N THR A 252 -4.42 7.64 21.25
CA THR A 252 -3.30 8.15 20.44
C THR A 252 -3.73 9.22 19.44
N GLY A 253 -5.02 9.25 19.09
CA GLY A 253 -5.57 10.05 18.00
C GLY A 253 -5.15 9.55 16.61
N ALA A 254 -4.54 8.37 16.51
CA ALA A 254 -4.18 7.76 15.24
C ALA A 254 -5.41 7.20 14.52
N PRO A 255 -5.47 7.29 13.17
CA PRO A 255 -6.61 6.80 12.39
C PRO A 255 -6.75 5.27 12.50
N LYS A 256 -8.01 4.77 12.49
CA LYS A 256 -8.32 3.33 12.61
C LYS A 256 -7.66 2.52 11.51
N GLU A 257 -7.59 3.11 10.32
CA GLU A 257 -6.99 2.53 9.11
C GLU A 257 -5.49 2.24 9.29
N LEU A 258 -4.80 2.99 10.15
CA LEU A 258 -3.42 2.73 10.55
C LEU A 258 -3.34 1.75 11.73
N VAL A 259 -4.17 1.94 12.75
CA VAL A 259 -4.09 1.19 14.02
C VAL A 259 -4.50 -0.28 13.85
N PHE A 260 -5.55 -0.55 13.07
CA PHE A 260 -6.17 -1.88 13.03
C PHE A 260 -5.26 -2.94 12.41
N PRO A 261 -4.65 -2.71 11.23
CA PRO A 261 -3.76 -3.70 10.62
C PRO A 261 -2.47 -3.86 11.43
N LEU A 262 -1.97 -2.78 12.04
CA LEU A 262 -0.80 -2.84 12.91
C LEU A 262 -1.06 -3.78 14.09
N ILE A 263 -2.13 -3.57 14.87
CA ILE A 263 -2.45 -4.42 16.03
C ILE A 263 -2.60 -5.90 15.67
N GLU A 264 -3.19 -6.21 14.50
CA GLU A 264 -3.27 -7.60 14.02
C GLU A 264 -1.89 -8.21 13.77
N SER A 265 -0.97 -7.44 13.18
CA SER A 265 0.40 -7.90 12.94
C SER A 265 1.21 -8.11 14.23
N LEU A 266 0.94 -7.34 15.31
CA LEU A 266 1.67 -7.44 16.59
C LEU A 266 1.47 -8.79 17.31
N ALA A 267 0.47 -9.57 16.92
CA ALA A 267 0.25 -10.91 17.48
C ALA A 267 1.32 -11.91 17.04
N HIS A 268 2.02 -11.67 15.92
CA HIS A 268 3.03 -12.58 15.37
C HIS A 268 4.45 -12.16 15.77
N PRO A 269 5.35 -13.11 16.06
CA PRO A 269 6.76 -12.80 16.32
C PRO A 269 7.40 -12.06 15.14
N MET A 270 8.00 -10.90 15.39
CA MET A 270 8.66 -10.06 14.38
C MET A 270 10.17 -10.10 14.61
N VAL A 271 10.78 -11.27 14.42
CA VAL A 271 12.21 -11.51 14.64
C VAL A 271 12.85 -11.86 13.30
N ALA A 272 14.00 -11.24 13.01
CA ALA A 272 14.76 -11.49 11.80
C ALA A 272 15.27 -12.93 11.77
N ARG A 273 15.23 -13.57 10.60
CA ARG A 273 15.75 -14.93 10.40
C ARG A 273 17.27 -15.01 10.56
N ASP A 274 17.96 -13.97 10.11
CA ASP A 274 19.41 -13.84 10.16
C ASP A 274 19.81 -12.34 10.11
N HIS A 275 21.12 -12.11 10.00
CA HIS A 275 21.72 -10.77 9.84
C HIS A 275 22.67 -10.75 8.63
N ALA A 276 22.27 -11.38 7.52
CA ALA A 276 23.14 -11.56 6.36
C ALA A 276 23.51 -10.22 5.71
N LEU A 277 22.56 -9.30 5.57
CA LEU A 277 22.80 -8.01 4.93
C LEU A 277 23.74 -7.12 5.77
N GLU A 278 23.54 -7.10 7.08
CA GLU A 278 24.38 -6.39 8.04
C GLU A 278 25.84 -6.88 7.94
N LYS A 279 26.02 -8.21 7.90
CA LYS A 279 27.35 -8.83 7.73
C LYS A 279 27.97 -8.51 6.38
N MET A 280 27.21 -8.61 5.28
CA MET A 280 27.68 -8.26 3.93
C MET A 280 28.10 -6.80 3.82
N ALA A 281 27.37 -5.90 4.48
CA ALA A 281 27.66 -4.47 4.49
C ALA A 281 28.78 -4.07 5.47
N GLY A 282 29.20 -4.98 6.37
CA GLY A 282 30.11 -4.64 7.47
C GLY A 282 29.51 -3.63 8.44
N ILE A 283 28.17 -3.56 8.55
CA ILE A 283 27.45 -2.60 9.38
C ILE A 283 27.06 -3.29 10.69
N GLN A 284 27.56 -2.76 11.80
CA GLN A 284 27.07 -3.13 13.13
C GLN A 284 25.88 -2.23 13.49
N THR A 285 24.69 -2.82 13.50
CA THR A 285 23.46 -2.12 13.91
C THR A 285 23.49 -1.78 15.40
N GLN A 286 22.95 -0.62 15.76
CA GLN A 286 22.94 -0.17 17.14
C GLN A 286 21.91 -0.92 18.00
N GLY A 287 22.22 -1.03 19.29
CA GLY A 287 21.30 -1.61 20.27
C GLY A 287 20.04 -0.76 20.48
N ILE A 288 18.97 -1.39 20.93
CA ILE A 288 17.66 -0.75 21.08
C ILE A 288 17.68 0.40 22.09
N ASP A 289 18.48 0.30 23.15
CA ASP A 289 18.59 1.37 24.16
C ASP A 289 19.15 2.66 23.56
N GLN A 290 20.12 2.57 22.65
CA GLN A 290 20.66 3.72 21.93
C GLN A 290 19.62 4.28 20.96
N ALA A 291 19.01 3.41 20.14
CA ALA A 291 17.98 3.81 19.18
C ALA A 291 16.79 4.53 19.84
N LEU A 292 16.33 4.04 21.00
CA LEU A 292 15.27 4.68 21.77
C LEU A 292 15.73 6.03 22.36
N THR A 293 16.97 6.13 22.83
CA THR A 293 17.52 7.39 23.35
C THR A 293 17.54 8.45 22.26
N GLU A 294 18.07 8.12 21.08
CA GLU A 294 18.09 9.02 19.92
C GLU A 294 16.68 9.39 19.45
N ALA A 295 15.74 8.43 19.47
CA ALA A 295 14.37 8.68 19.05
C ALA A 295 13.59 9.59 20.01
N VAL A 296 13.83 9.48 21.32
CA VAL A 296 13.21 10.33 22.35
C VAL A 296 13.83 11.73 22.37
N GLN A 297 15.16 11.82 22.25
CA GLN A 297 15.86 13.11 22.23
C GLN A 297 15.69 13.85 20.90
N GLY A 298 15.47 13.10 19.81
CA GLY A 298 15.23 13.65 18.50
C GLY A 298 13.97 14.51 18.46
N ASN A 299 14.02 15.63 17.76
CA ASN A 299 12.86 16.52 17.64
C ASN A 299 11.76 15.84 16.78
N PRO A 300 10.59 15.47 17.35
CA PRO A 300 9.50 14.86 16.58
C PRO A 300 8.87 15.87 15.58
N GLY A 301 9.22 17.14 15.70
CA GLY A 301 8.60 18.28 15.03
C GLY A 301 7.32 18.72 15.75
N THR A 302 6.85 19.93 15.45
CA THR A 302 5.61 20.48 16.02
C THR A 302 4.33 19.89 15.42
N ARG A 303 4.45 19.14 14.32
CA ARG A 303 3.32 18.60 13.57
C ARG A 303 3.28 17.09 13.69
N ALA A 304 2.10 16.54 13.98
CA ALA A 304 1.85 15.10 14.01
C ALA A 304 2.36 14.38 12.74
N PRO A 305 2.70 13.08 12.80
CA PRO A 305 3.19 12.29 11.67
C PRO A 305 2.24 12.42 10.50
N ARG A 306 2.77 12.42 9.28
CA ARG A 306 1.94 12.48 8.08
C ARG A 306 0.92 11.35 8.04
N ALA A 307 1.27 10.16 8.53
CA ALA A 307 0.38 9.01 8.65
C ALA A 307 -0.82 9.25 9.59
N PHE A 308 -0.70 10.16 10.56
CA PHE A 308 -1.78 10.49 11.51
C PHE A 308 -2.66 11.64 11.00
N ARG A 309 -2.20 12.36 9.97
CA ARG A 309 -2.99 13.45 9.39
C ARG A 309 -4.09 12.82 8.56
N GLY A 310 -5.32 12.92 9.07
CA GLY A 310 -6.51 12.77 8.24
C GLY A 310 -6.42 13.67 7.01
N ARG A 311 -7.11 13.28 5.93
CA ARG A 311 -6.99 13.92 4.62
C ARG A 311 -7.14 15.46 4.70
N THR A 312 -6.31 16.16 3.92
CA THR A 312 -6.51 17.59 3.63
C THR A 312 -7.93 17.81 3.08
N LYS A 313 -8.60 18.87 3.55
CA LYS A 313 -10.02 19.23 3.37
C LYS A 313 -10.56 19.33 1.92
N ASN A 314 -9.78 18.98 0.89
CA ASN A 314 -10.27 19.04 -0.49
C ASN A 314 -9.93 17.79 -1.30
N PRO A 315 -10.74 16.72 -1.17
CA PRO A 315 -10.91 15.79 -2.27
C PRO A 315 -11.55 16.52 -3.45
N ASP A 316 -10.97 16.38 -4.64
CA ASP A 316 -11.84 16.18 -5.80
C ASP A 316 -12.92 15.14 -5.43
N HIS A 317 -14.16 15.31 -5.87
CA HIS A 317 -15.28 14.41 -5.52
C HIS A 317 -15.14 13.03 -6.20
N ASP A 318 -14.04 12.34 -5.92
CA ASP A 318 -13.61 11.13 -6.58
C ASP A 318 -13.90 9.88 -5.74
N VAL A 319 -14.17 8.80 -6.45
CA VAL A 319 -14.44 7.48 -5.88
C VAL A 319 -13.38 6.53 -6.39
N ARG A 320 -12.86 5.73 -5.46
CA ARG A 320 -12.01 4.60 -5.77
C ARG A 320 -12.62 3.33 -5.22
N SER A 321 -12.75 2.32 -6.06
CA SER A 321 -13.28 1.02 -5.67
C SER A 321 -12.40 -0.08 -6.23
N VAL A 322 -11.88 -0.99 -5.41
CA VAL A 322 -11.02 -2.10 -5.84
C VAL A 322 -11.58 -3.39 -5.26
N GLN A 323 -11.78 -4.38 -6.13
CA GLN A 323 -12.28 -5.70 -5.76
C GLN A 323 -11.38 -6.76 -6.36
N ARG A 324 -10.85 -7.64 -5.49
CA ARG A 324 -10.19 -8.88 -5.89
C ARG A 324 -11.22 -9.88 -6.39
N LEU A 325 -11.04 -10.32 -7.63
CA LEU A 325 -11.86 -11.31 -8.32
C LEU A 325 -11.04 -12.60 -8.51
N PRO A 326 -11.64 -13.78 -8.31
CA PRO A 326 -10.97 -15.04 -8.58
C PRO A 326 -10.70 -15.18 -10.08
N LEU A 327 -9.52 -15.68 -10.44
CA LEU A 327 -9.18 -16.04 -11.81
C LEU A 327 -9.20 -17.57 -11.93
N SER A 328 -9.84 -18.11 -12.96
CA SER A 328 -10.09 -19.55 -13.10
C SER A 328 -9.54 -20.09 -14.41
N GLY A 329 -8.86 -21.23 -14.39
CA GLY A 329 -8.47 -21.97 -15.60
C GLY A 329 -7.70 -21.18 -16.65
N GLY A 330 -6.66 -20.44 -16.26
CA GLY A 330 -5.79 -19.71 -17.21
C GLY A 330 -6.46 -18.53 -17.94
N LYS A 331 -7.64 -18.10 -17.50
CA LYS A 331 -8.31 -16.91 -18.02
C LYS A 331 -7.51 -15.66 -17.68
N THR A 332 -7.62 -14.62 -18.50
CA THR A 332 -6.85 -13.37 -18.36
C THR A 332 -7.73 -12.22 -17.86
N ALA A 333 -7.12 -11.06 -17.59
CA ALA A 333 -7.87 -9.84 -17.33
C ALA A 333 -8.74 -9.40 -18.53
N GLU A 334 -8.25 -9.63 -19.76
CA GLU A 334 -9.03 -9.41 -20.98
C GLU A 334 -10.28 -10.26 -21.04
N TRP A 335 -10.14 -11.56 -20.76
CA TRP A 335 -11.29 -12.44 -20.69
C TRP A 335 -12.27 -11.97 -19.60
N THR A 336 -11.76 -11.63 -18.42
CA THR A 336 -12.58 -11.22 -17.27
C THR A 336 -13.37 -9.94 -17.55
N ALA A 337 -12.75 -8.97 -18.22
CA ALA A 337 -13.41 -7.74 -18.63
C ALA A 337 -14.54 -8.00 -19.65
N LYS A 338 -14.27 -8.83 -20.66
CA LYS A 338 -15.27 -9.23 -21.66
C LYS A 338 -16.43 -9.97 -21.01
N GLU A 339 -16.13 -10.91 -20.11
CA GLU A 339 -17.15 -11.65 -19.37
C GLU A 339 -18.01 -10.73 -18.52
N TYR A 340 -17.42 -9.74 -17.84
CA TYR A 340 -18.18 -8.75 -17.06
C TYR A 340 -19.23 -8.02 -17.92
N LEU A 341 -18.82 -7.57 -19.11
CA LEU A 341 -19.71 -6.85 -20.04
C LEU A 341 -20.86 -7.73 -20.56
N GLN A 342 -20.62 -9.04 -20.72
CA GLN A 342 -21.63 -10.01 -21.16
C GLN A 342 -22.53 -10.51 -20.02
N TRP A 343 -21.96 -10.64 -18.83
CA TRP A 343 -22.65 -11.14 -17.63
C TRP A 343 -23.61 -10.10 -17.05
N LEU A 344 -23.20 -8.83 -16.98
CA LEU A 344 -23.99 -7.78 -16.34
C LEU A 344 -25.45 -7.66 -16.86
N PRO A 345 -25.71 -7.62 -18.18
CA PRO A 345 -27.09 -7.57 -18.69
C PRO A 345 -27.87 -8.88 -18.47
N LYS A 346 -27.19 -10.03 -18.31
CA LYS A 346 -27.84 -11.30 -17.93
C LYS A 346 -28.21 -11.31 -16.45
N PHE A 347 -27.38 -10.68 -15.60
CA PHE A 347 -27.60 -10.58 -14.17
C PHE A 347 -28.70 -9.58 -13.79
N MET A 348 -28.82 -8.47 -14.54
CA MET A 348 -29.86 -7.45 -14.34
C MET A 348 -30.68 -7.23 -15.62
N PRO A 349 -31.38 -8.27 -16.12
CA PRO A 349 -32.00 -8.23 -17.44
C PRO A 349 -33.06 -7.15 -17.55
N TRP A 350 -33.79 -6.84 -16.48
CA TRP A 350 -34.85 -5.83 -16.48
C TRP A 350 -34.35 -4.39 -16.37
N ILE A 351 -33.06 -4.19 -16.07
CA ILE A 351 -32.51 -2.87 -15.73
C ILE A 351 -31.53 -2.40 -16.81
N ILE A 352 -30.57 -3.24 -17.19
CA ILE A 352 -29.43 -2.83 -18.00
C ILE A 352 -29.39 -3.61 -19.30
N ARG A 353 -29.25 -2.90 -20.41
CA ARG A 353 -28.74 -3.43 -21.69
C ARG A 353 -27.31 -2.92 -21.89
N VAL A 354 -26.44 -3.74 -22.45
CA VAL A 354 -25.08 -3.34 -22.81
C VAL A 354 -24.94 -3.43 -24.32
N ASP A 355 -24.70 -2.30 -24.97
CA ASP A 355 -24.47 -2.21 -26.41
C ASP A 355 -22.97 -2.06 -26.64
N LEU A 356 -22.34 -3.08 -27.24
CA LEU A 356 -20.92 -3.10 -27.57
C LEU A 356 -20.73 -2.65 -29.02
N LYS A 357 -19.94 -1.61 -29.24
CA LYS A 357 -19.62 -1.09 -30.58
C LYS A 357 -18.27 -1.62 -31.08
N PRO A 358 -18.05 -1.65 -32.41
CA PRO A 358 -16.80 -2.15 -33.00
C PRO A 358 -15.54 -1.37 -32.58
N ASP A 359 -15.69 -0.10 -32.20
CA ASP A 359 -14.60 0.79 -31.75
C ASP A 359 -14.22 0.63 -30.27
N GLY A 360 -14.71 -0.42 -29.61
CA GLY A 360 -14.43 -0.69 -28.19
C GLY A 360 -15.23 0.18 -27.22
N ILE A 361 -16.30 0.84 -27.67
CA ILE A 361 -17.26 1.52 -26.80
C ILE A 361 -18.26 0.51 -26.24
N ALA A 362 -18.41 0.51 -24.91
CA ALA A 362 -19.50 -0.16 -24.21
C ALA A 362 -20.49 0.87 -23.65
N GLU A 363 -21.72 0.87 -24.17
CA GLU A 363 -22.80 1.72 -23.67
C GLU A 363 -23.73 0.91 -22.74
N PHE A 364 -23.84 1.34 -21.49
CA PHE A 364 -24.78 0.76 -20.52
C PHE A 364 -26.07 1.59 -20.58
N VAL A 365 -27.15 1.00 -21.06
CA VAL A 365 -28.43 1.67 -21.33
C VAL A 365 -29.50 1.16 -20.38
N LEU A 366 -30.32 2.07 -19.84
CA LEU A 366 -31.50 1.69 -19.06
C LEU A 366 -32.53 1.05 -19.98
N ARG A 367 -32.87 -0.23 -19.73
CA ARG A 367 -33.76 -1.01 -20.59
C ARG A 367 -35.14 -0.34 -20.72
N GLY A 368 -35.68 -0.32 -21.94
CA GLY A 368 -36.94 0.36 -22.27
C GLY A 368 -36.80 1.86 -22.53
N THR A 369 -35.58 2.41 -22.51
CA THR A 369 -35.30 3.84 -22.77
C THR A 369 -34.08 4.02 -23.68
N GLN A 370 -33.80 5.27 -24.09
CA GLN A 370 -32.54 5.67 -24.75
C GLN A 370 -31.53 6.26 -23.75
N LEU A 371 -31.77 6.12 -22.44
CA LEU A 371 -30.96 6.75 -21.41
C LEU A 371 -29.66 5.96 -21.19
N ARG A 372 -28.53 6.56 -21.59
CA ARG A 372 -27.19 6.03 -21.34
C ARG A 372 -26.78 6.26 -19.89
N LEU A 373 -26.72 5.20 -19.10
CA LEU A 373 -26.30 5.22 -17.70
C LEU A 373 -24.79 5.49 -17.58
N LEU A 374 -23.99 4.76 -18.35
CA LEU A 374 -22.53 4.85 -18.36
C LEU A 374 -22.01 4.55 -19.77
N ILE A 375 -20.96 5.25 -20.18
CA ILE A 375 -20.26 5.00 -21.44
C ILE A 375 -18.79 4.74 -21.11
N LEU A 376 -18.32 3.56 -21.48
CA LEU A 376 -16.94 3.13 -21.31
C LEU A 376 -16.25 3.01 -22.67
N GLN A 377 -15.03 3.51 -22.78
CA GLN A 377 -14.19 3.39 -23.97
C GLN A 377 -12.95 2.58 -23.62
N LEU A 378 -12.77 1.43 -24.27
CA LEU A 378 -11.53 0.66 -24.17
C LEU A 378 -10.34 1.50 -24.67
N SER A 379 -9.24 1.48 -23.91
CA SER A 379 -7.98 2.12 -24.27
C SER A 379 -7.05 1.09 -24.91
N SER A 380 -7.04 0.99 -26.23
CA SER A 380 -6.18 0.04 -26.96
C SER A 380 -4.69 0.23 -26.64
N GLU A 381 -4.22 1.47 -26.48
CA GLU A 381 -2.82 1.79 -26.16
C GLU A 381 -2.38 1.28 -24.77
N MET A 382 -3.30 1.21 -23.82
CA MET A 382 -2.99 0.89 -22.42
C MET A 382 -3.41 -0.52 -22.01
N SER A 383 -4.13 -1.22 -22.89
CA SER A 383 -4.71 -2.53 -22.63
C SER A 383 -3.89 -3.65 -23.28
N THR A 384 -3.68 -4.71 -22.53
CA THR A 384 -2.96 -5.94 -22.85
C THR A 384 -3.81 -7.14 -22.39
N SER A 385 -3.42 -8.37 -22.70
CA SER A 385 -4.19 -9.56 -22.29
C SER A 385 -4.38 -9.63 -20.76
N ASP A 386 -3.34 -9.26 -20.01
CA ASP A 386 -3.28 -9.25 -18.55
C ASP A 386 -3.77 -7.93 -17.92
N ARG A 387 -4.18 -6.94 -18.73
CA ARG A 387 -4.75 -5.68 -18.23
C ARG A 387 -5.69 -5.01 -19.22
N GLN A 388 -6.92 -4.69 -18.83
CA GLN A 388 -7.85 -3.90 -19.65
C GLN A 388 -8.22 -2.61 -18.97
N ILE A 389 -8.10 -1.49 -19.68
CA ILE A 389 -8.47 -0.16 -19.17
C ILE A 389 -9.59 0.44 -20.02
N PHE A 390 -10.68 0.79 -19.34
CA PHE A 390 -11.83 1.47 -19.91
C PHE A 390 -11.97 2.87 -19.32
N TYR A 391 -11.87 3.91 -20.14
CA TYR A 391 -12.13 5.29 -19.70
C TYR A 391 -13.62 5.57 -19.62
N VAL A 392 -14.05 6.23 -18.55
CA VAL A 392 -15.42 6.72 -18.36
C VAL A 392 -15.61 7.97 -19.22
N ARG A 393 -16.31 7.83 -20.35
CA ARG A 393 -16.50 8.93 -21.31
C ARG A 393 -17.81 9.68 -21.14
N GLY A 394 -18.78 9.11 -20.42
CA GLY A 394 -20.04 9.79 -20.16
C GLY A 394 -21.11 8.88 -19.57
N GLY A 395 -22.37 9.29 -19.78
CA GLY A 395 -23.55 8.70 -19.17
C GLY A 395 -24.08 9.53 -17.99
N VAL A 396 -25.33 9.28 -17.61
CA VAL A 396 -25.99 10.08 -16.56
C VAL A 396 -25.49 9.77 -15.15
N LEU A 397 -24.79 8.66 -14.93
CA LEU A 397 -24.24 8.30 -13.61
C LEU A 397 -22.92 9.03 -13.29
N ALA A 398 -22.17 9.44 -14.32
CA ALA A 398 -20.83 10.01 -14.18
C ALA A 398 -20.76 11.47 -14.66
N LYS A 399 -20.00 12.30 -13.96
CA LYS A 399 -19.52 13.58 -14.51
C LYS A 399 -18.40 13.29 -15.50
N GLN A 400 -18.28 14.13 -16.54
CA GLN A 400 -17.12 14.05 -17.43
C GLN A 400 -15.83 14.26 -16.62
N SER A 401 -14.90 13.33 -16.80
CA SER A 401 -13.57 13.35 -16.22
C SER A 401 -12.63 12.71 -17.21
N HIS A 402 -11.47 13.33 -17.45
CA HIS A 402 -10.46 12.76 -18.35
C HIS A 402 -9.69 11.59 -17.72
N ARG A 403 -9.80 11.39 -16.40
CA ARG A 403 -9.02 10.37 -15.66
C ARG A 403 -9.86 9.21 -15.10
N GLY A 404 -11.19 9.38 -15.06
CA GLY A 404 -12.11 8.35 -14.57
C GLY A 404 -12.02 7.10 -15.42
N ARG A 405 -11.77 5.94 -14.81
CA ARG A 405 -11.56 4.67 -15.53
C ARG A 405 -11.95 3.45 -14.71
N VAL A 406 -12.26 2.37 -15.40
CA VAL A 406 -12.37 1.01 -14.88
C VAL A 406 -11.18 0.23 -15.42
N GLU A 407 -10.54 -0.54 -14.56
CA GLU A 407 -9.36 -1.33 -14.86
C GLU A 407 -9.57 -2.75 -14.38
N PHE A 408 -9.32 -3.73 -15.26
CA PHE A 408 -9.19 -5.13 -14.89
C PHE A 408 -7.73 -5.48 -15.05
N MET A 409 -7.08 -5.94 -13.99
CA MET A 409 -5.64 -6.18 -13.98
C MET A 409 -5.37 -7.54 -13.35
N GLU A 410 -4.67 -8.40 -14.07
CA GLU A 410 -4.16 -9.65 -13.53
C GLU A 410 -3.10 -9.33 -12.46
N ALA A 411 -3.15 -10.06 -11.35
CA ALA A 411 -2.23 -9.89 -10.25
C ALA A 411 -1.81 -11.24 -9.68
N LEU A 412 -0.70 -11.23 -8.92
CA LEU A 412 -0.17 -12.42 -8.26
C LEU A 412 0.03 -13.59 -9.24
N GLN A 413 0.70 -13.31 -10.35
CA GLN A 413 1.05 -14.30 -11.39
C GLN A 413 -0.16 -15.09 -11.92
N GLY A 414 -1.27 -14.41 -12.16
CA GLY A 414 -2.47 -15.03 -12.74
C GLY A 414 -3.38 -15.75 -11.76
N THR A 415 -3.15 -15.62 -10.45
CA THR A 415 -4.04 -16.24 -9.44
C THR A 415 -5.30 -15.41 -9.18
N CYS A 416 -5.29 -14.10 -9.46
CA CYS A 416 -6.47 -13.26 -9.35
C CYS A 416 -6.49 -12.10 -10.36
N VAL A 417 -7.67 -11.48 -10.52
CA VAL A 417 -7.84 -10.22 -11.25
C VAL A 417 -8.36 -9.17 -10.29
N LEU A 418 -7.73 -8.01 -10.26
CA LEU A 418 -8.23 -6.83 -9.58
C LEU A 418 -9.12 -6.05 -10.53
N SER A 419 -10.38 -5.83 -10.14
CA SER A 419 -11.27 -4.87 -10.79
C SER A 419 -11.25 -3.57 -10.03
N ALA A 420 -10.80 -2.50 -10.67
CA ALA A 420 -10.55 -1.22 -10.06
C ALA A 420 -11.27 -0.07 -10.78
N LEU A 421 -12.15 0.62 -10.06
CA LEU A 421 -12.70 1.91 -10.43
C LEU A 421 -11.80 3.01 -9.86
N HIS A 422 -11.27 3.86 -10.74
CA HIS A 422 -10.36 4.95 -10.38
C HIS A 422 -10.93 6.30 -10.78
N GLU A 423 -10.75 7.29 -9.89
CA GLU A 423 -11.07 8.70 -10.14
C GLU A 423 -12.50 8.94 -10.66
N PHE A 424 -13.44 8.07 -10.29
CA PHE A 424 -14.82 8.15 -10.74
C PHE A 424 -15.52 9.32 -10.05
N ARG A 425 -16.17 10.18 -10.83
CA ARG A 425 -16.89 11.35 -10.32
C ARG A 425 -18.38 11.16 -10.50
N PRO A 426 -19.16 10.89 -9.43
CA PRO A 426 -20.60 10.70 -9.56
C PRO A 426 -21.30 12.01 -9.95
N ARG A 427 -22.33 11.91 -10.78
CA ARG A 427 -23.19 13.05 -11.13
C ARG A 427 -24.20 13.39 -10.04
N LEU A 428 -24.66 12.37 -9.29
CA LEU A 428 -25.62 12.54 -8.19
C LEU A 428 -25.05 13.36 -7.02
N PRO A 429 -25.91 14.06 -6.26
CA PRO A 429 -25.55 14.59 -4.95
C PRO A 429 -24.93 13.51 -4.06
N TRP A 430 -23.93 13.90 -3.27
CA TRP A 430 -23.07 12.95 -2.55
C TRP A 430 -23.83 11.97 -1.65
N LEU A 431 -24.79 12.46 -0.85
CA LEU A 431 -25.56 11.62 0.07
C LEU A 431 -26.37 10.57 -0.70
N ILE A 432 -26.99 10.97 -1.80
CA ILE A 432 -27.76 10.05 -2.66
C ILE A 432 -26.82 9.02 -3.26
N TYR A 433 -25.70 9.45 -3.85
CA TYR A 433 -24.70 8.54 -4.42
C TYR A 433 -24.22 7.50 -3.41
N TYR A 434 -23.83 7.95 -2.21
CA TYR A 434 -23.28 7.11 -1.15
C TYR A 434 -24.28 6.04 -0.68
N HIS A 435 -25.56 6.38 -0.56
CA HIS A 435 -26.59 5.45 -0.13
C HIS A 435 -27.20 4.61 -1.26
N THR A 436 -26.94 4.93 -2.54
CA THR A 436 -27.50 4.23 -3.72
C THR A 436 -26.41 3.60 -4.60
N GLN A 437 -25.90 4.31 -5.61
CA GLN A 437 -24.96 3.83 -6.62
C GLN A 437 -23.73 3.15 -6.00
N ALA A 438 -23.16 3.72 -4.92
CA ALA A 438 -22.00 3.13 -4.26
C ALA A 438 -22.28 1.73 -3.66
N LYS A 439 -23.50 1.51 -3.13
CA LYS A 439 -23.91 0.21 -2.59
C LYS A 439 -24.25 -0.77 -3.71
N VAL A 440 -24.93 -0.29 -4.76
CA VAL A 440 -25.25 -1.10 -5.95
C VAL A 440 -23.98 -1.59 -6.63
N HIS A 441 -22.98 -0.70 -6.82
CA HIS A 441 -21.67 -1.07 -7.36
C HIS A 441 -21.04 -2.23 -6.58
N LEU A 442 -20.94 -2.12 -5.26
CA LEU A 442 -20.40 -3.20 -4.42
C LEU A 442 -21.20 -4.50 -4.52
N TYR A 443 -22.53 -4.41 -4.56
CA TYR A 443 -23.38 -5.59 -4.72
C TYR A 443 -23.14 -6.29 -6.07
N VAL A 444 -23.04 -5.52 -7.16
CA VAL A 444 -22.74 -6.03 -8.50
C VAL A 444 -21.38 -6.71 -8.50
N MET A 445 -20.33 -6.06 -7.98
CA MET A 445 -18.98 -6.62 -7.97
C MET A 445 -18.88 -7.89 -7.12
N LYS A 446 -19.53 -7.94 -5.95
CA LYS A 446 -19.62 -9.16 -5.14
C LYS A 446 -20.40 -10.28 -5.83
N SER A 447 -21.41 -9.94 -6.62
CA SER A 447 -22.19 -10.92 -7.38
C SER A 447 -21.40 -11.47 -8.56
N PHE A 448 -20.61 -10.61 -9.21
CA PHE A 448 -19.70 -11.02 -10.27
C PHE A 448 -18.59 -11.93 -9.75
N ALA A 449 -17.96 -11.58 -8.62
CA ALA A 449 -16.98 -12.44 -7.96
C ALA A 449 -17.55 -13.84 -7.65
N ARG A 450 -18.78 -13.91 -7.10
CA ARG A 450 -19.49 -15.18 -6.85
C ARG A 450 -19.79 -15.96 -8.12
N TYR A 451 -20.12 -15.27 -9.21
CA TYR A 451 -20.32 -15.89 -10.51
C TYR A 451 -19.02 -16.53 -11.02
N LEU A 452 -17.91 -15.79 -10.99
CA LEU A 452 -16.59 -16.28 -11.40
C LEU A 452 -16.14 -17.50 -10.58
N SER A 453 -16.37 -17.50 -9.26
CA SER A 453 -16.07 -18.66 -8.39
C SER A 453 -16.84 -19.93 -8.72
N ARG A 454 -17.96 -19.85 -9.46
CA ARG A 454 -18.80 -21.00 -9.82
C ARG A 454 -18.49 -21.56 -11.20
N LEU A 455 -17.58 -20.94 -11.94
CA LEU A 455 -17.19 -21.44 -13.25
C LEU A 455 -16.46 -22.79 -13.09
N PRO A 456 -16.64 -23.75 -14.02
CA PRO A 456 -16.13 -25.12 -13.89
C PRO A 456 -14.62 -25.20 -13.63
N ASP A 457 -13.84 -24.21 -14.09
CA ASP A 457 -12.38 -24.18 -13.94
C ASP A 457 -11.90 -23.41 -12.69
N ALA A 458 -12.80 -22.96 -11.80
CA ALA A 458 -12.45 -22.14 -10.64
C ALA A 458 -11.68 -22.88 -9.54
N HIS A 459 -11.55 -24.20 -9.65
CA HIS A 459 -10.86 -25.06 -8.69
C HIS A 459 -9.51 -25.61 -9.17
N VAL A 460 -9.02 -25.19 -10.34
CA VAL A 460 -7.70 -25.62 -10.79
C VAL A 460 -6.66 -24.58 -10.35
N SER A 461 -5.72 -25.04 -9.51
CA SER A 461 -4.51 -24.34 -9.00
C SER A 461 -4.62 -23.75 -7.58
N ARG A 462 -4.66 -24.61 -6.56
CA ARG A 462 -3.82 -24.39 -5.38
C ARG A 462 -2.55 -25.22 -5.59
N PRO A 463 -1.34 -24.62 -5.72
CA PRO A 463 -0.12 -25.33 -5.39
C PRO A 463 -0.08 -25.67 -3.90
#